data_AF-A0A0N8PRJ9-F1
#
_entry.id   AF-A0A0N8PRJ9-F1
#
_cell.length_a   1.000
_cell.length_b   1.000
_cell.length_c   1.000
_cell.angle_alpha   90.00
_cell.angle_beta   90.00
_cell.angle_gamma   90.00
#
_symmetry.space_group_name_H-M   'P 1'
#
loop_
_entity.id
_entity.type
_entity.pdbx_description
1 polymer ?
#
loop_
_entity_poly.entity_id
_entity_poly.type
_entity_poly.pdbx_seq_one_letter_code
_entity_poly.pdbx_strand_id
1 'polypeptide(L)'
;MQEHFLAKDAPDDNLKFVQNRIQASPVAERRKTLRLYRRIHAGEAVPDDDRSQEQNYLELYGLVRPEGQNLRVRNQIYHRVFDQRWVQATMPPLASRRTAAALSAFAAFVVVVAAVFVLNRPTQAEAAVQAYIDQFKSSSNAEVRMAALAGLFQLQQSQAATAEASGQRGKAQQSDLAGQAARELFLNISAGEQLQLFLQAQPNTTGSSAMPLVVKGLIPALNTVDTAASDPDVMEAMGTALTRVSPGDTALADGLRSWSAGRRAAAVGDYKGAIDNYKLTLQTTATPERSNPALHYDWALALTKLELYTEALNEFNTVIAQATADPISQADDAGLAALVKQKSEPNRFVSTNRAKKVVQEQLTQNVG
;
A
#
# COMPACT_ATOMS: atom_id res chain seq x y z
N MET A 1 -64.66 -14.17 -68.79
CA MET A 1 -64.40 -12.76 -69.14
C MET A 1 -63.81 -12.08 -67.91
N GLN A 2 -62.49 -11.91 -67.91
CA GLN A 2 -61.82 -10.87 -67.14
C GLN A 2 -62.20 -9.52 -67.76
N GLU A 3 -62.40 -8.48 -66.95
CA GLU A 3 -61.39 -7.45 -66.77
C GLU A 3 -61.77 -6.44 -65.67
N HIS A 4 -60.75 -6.12 -64.88
CA HIS A 4 -60.40 -4.85 -64.23
C HIS A 4 -61.45 -4.02 -63.46
N PHE A 5 -61.17 -3.77 -62.16
CA PHE A 5 -60.55 -2.51 -61.74
C PHE A 5 -60.07 -2.55 -60.27
N LEU A 6 -58.76 -2.76 -60.07
CA LEU A 6 -58.04 -2.53 -58.80
C LEU A 6 -57.15 -1.31 -59.00
N ALA A 7 -57.48 -0.16 -58.40
CA ALA A 7 -56.50 0.89 -58.11
C ALA A 7 -57.14 2.04 -57.31
N LYS A 8 -57.01 2.00 -55.98
CA LYS A 8 -57.04 3.24 -55.18
C LYS A 8 -55.99 3.29 -54.06
N ASP A 9 -55.43 2.13 -53.65
CA ASP A 9 -54.41 2.05 -52.58
C ASP A 9 -53.03 1.51 -53.02
N ALA A 10 -52.87 1.14 -54.29
CA ALA A 10 -51.69 0.43 -54.82
C ALA A 10 -50.30 1.11 -54.73
N PRO A 11 -50.15 2.45 -54.75
CA PRO A 11 -48.82 3.07 -54.73
C PRO A 11 -48.10 2.94 -53.38
N ASP A 12 -48.80 3.08 -52.25
CA ASP A 12 -48.19 3.07 -50.91
C ASP A 12 -47.73 1.65 -50.50
N ASP A 13 -48.54 0.64 -50.81
CA ASP A 13 -48.22 -0.77 -50.52
C ASP A 13 -46.99 -1.25 -51.29
N ASN A 14 -46.84 -0.84 -52.56
CA ASN A 14 -45.67 -1.18 -53.36
C ASN A 14 -44.38 -0.54 -52.82
N LEU A 15 -44.45 0.72 -52.38
CA LEU A 15 -43.29 1.40 -51.79
C LEU A 15 -42.87 0.74 -50.47
N LYS A 16 -43.83 0.42 -49.61
CA LYS A 16 -43.59 -0.32 -48.35
C LYS A 16 -43.02 -1.71 -48.61
N PHE A 17 -43.53 -2.42 -49.62
CA PHE A 17 -43.01 -3.74 -50.02
C PHE A 17 -41.52 -3.67 -50.37
N VAL A 18 -41.10 -2.71 -51.19
CA VAL A 18 -39.71 -2.54 -51.59
C VAL A 18 -38.81 -2.21 -50.39
N GLN A 19 -39.24 -1.29 -49.52
CA GLN A 19 -38.49 -0.96 -48.30
C GLN A 19 -38.30 -2.19 -47.42
N ASN A 20 -39.39 -2.92 -47.15
CA ASN A 20 -39.37 -4.11 -46.30
C ASN A 20 -38.47 -5.21 -46.87
N ARG A 21 -38.51 -5.44 -48.19
CA ARG A 21 -37.65 -6.44 -48.85
C ARG A 21 -36.17 -6.12 -48.72
N ILE A 22 -35.77 -4.88 -49.01
CA ILE A 22 -34.37 -4.45 -48.90
C ILE A 22 -33.90 -4.48 -47.44
N GLN A 23 -34.76 -4.10 -46.50
CA GLN A 23 -34.48 -4.16 -45.07
C GLN A 23 -34.47 -5.59 -44.50
N ALA A 24 -35.10 -6.55 -45.17
CA ALA A 24 -35.06 -7.96 -44.80
C ALA A 24 -33.84 -8.69 -45.39
N SER A 25 -33.23 -8.19 -46.47
CA SER A 25 -32.06 -8.83 -47.10
C SER A 25 -30.86 -8.91 -46.15
N PRO A 26 -30.05 -9.99 -46.20
CA PRO A 26 -28.79 -10.09 -45.47
C PRO A 26 -27.90 -8.86 -45.64
N VAL A 27 -27.15 -8.49 -44.59
CA VAL A 27 -26.36 -7.24 -44.53
C VAL A 27 -25.39 -7.10 -45.71
N ALA A 28 -24.72 -8.19 -46.10
CA ALA A 28 -23.77 -8.17 -47.20
C ALA A 28 -24.45 -7.92 -48.56
N GLU A 29 -25.56 -8.60 -48.82
CA GLU A 29 -26.36 -8.46 -50.03
C GLU A 29 -26.99 -7.07 -50.11
N ARG A 30 -27.66 -6.64 -49.05
CA ARG A 30 -28.25 -5.29 -48.94
C ARG A 30 -27.26 -4.20 -49.30
N ARG A 31 -26.03 -4.29 -48.78
CA ARG A 31 -24.97 -3.32 -49.08
C ARG A 31 -24.60 -3.32 -50.56
N LYS A 32 -24.45 -4.48 -51.20
CA LYS A 32 -24.13 -4.55 -52.63
C LYS A 32 -25.28 -4.02 -53.48
N THR A 33 -26.51 -4.44 -53.20
CA THR A 33 -27.74 -3.98 -53.86
C THR A 33 -27.92 -2.47 -53.76
N LEU A 34 -27.77 -1.88 -52.56
CA LEU A 34 -27.88 -0.43 -52.36
C LEU A 34 -26.76 0.35 -53.06
N ARG A 35 -25.53 -0.19 -53.12
CA ARG A 35 -24.42 0.45 -53.86
C ARG A 35 -24.70 0.48 -55.35
N LEU A 36 -25.22 -0.60 -55.91
CA LEU A 36 -25.58 -0.70 -57.32
C LEU A 36 -26.74 0.26 -57.65
N TYR A 37 -27.81 0.23 -56.86
CA TYR A 37 -28.94 1.13 -57.04
C TYR A 37 -28.53 2.60 -56.99
N ARG A 38 -27.61 2.97 -56.08
CA ARG A 38 -27.08 4.34 -55.98
C ARG A 38 -26.46 4.84 -57.28
N ARG A 39 -25.73 3.97 -57.99
CA ARG A 39 -25.08 4.27 -59.27
C ARG A 39 -26.12 4.49 -60.36
N ILE A 40 -27.10 3.60 -60.45
CA ILE A 40 -28.23 3.69 -61.40
C ILE A 40 -29.05 4.96 -61.14
N HIS A 41 -29.33 5.27 -59.87
CA HIS A 41 -30.05 6.48 -59.45
C HIS A 41 -29.29 7.76 -59.80
N ALA A 42 -27.97 7.76 -59.69
CA ALA A 42 -27.11 8.88 -60.12
C ALA A 42 -27.04 9.05 -61.65
N GLY A 43 -27.68 8.17 -62.42
CA GLY A 43 -27.72 8.22 -63.88
C GLY A 43 -26.55 7.53 -64.58
N GLU A 44 -25.69 6.80 -63.85
CA GLU A 44 -24.59 6.04 -64.43
C GLU A 44 -25.13 4.97 -65.42
N ALA A 45 -24.44 4.79 -66.54
CA ALA A 45 -24.73 3.71 -67.48
C ALA A 45 -24.28 2.37 -66.88
N VAL A 46 -25.24 1.59 -66.38
CA VAL A 46 -25.01 0.24 -65.86
C VAL A 46 -25.59 -0.75 -66.88
N PRO A 47 -24.76 -1.53 -67.58
CA PRO A 47 -25.24 -2.53 -68.52
C PRO A 47 -26.11 -3.57 -67.83
N ASP A 48 -27.19 -3.95 -68.51
CA ASP A 48 -28.07 -5.03 -68.08
C ASP A 48 -27.34 -6.38 -68.14
N ASP A 49 -27.31 -7.11 -67.03
CA ASP A 49 -26.64 -8.40 -66.85
C ASP A 49 -27.49 -9.33 -65.98
N ASP A 50 -28.24 -10.22 -66.64
CA ASP A 50 -29.08 -11.26 -66.03
C ASP A 50 -28.31 -12.20 -65.05
N ARG A 51 -26.98 -12.24 -65.12
CA ARG A 51 -26.15 -13.06 -64.22
C ARG A 51 -25.81 -12.33 -62.92
N SER A 52 -26.06 -11.02 -62.83
CA SER A 52 -25.84 -10.24 -61.61
C SER A 52 -26.99 -10.43 -60.64
N GLN A 53 -26.69 -11.07 -59.51
CA GLN A 53 -27.65 -11.28 -58.43
C GLN A 53 -28.22 -9.96 -57.89
N GLU A 54 -27.42 -8.90 -57.83
CA GLU A 54 -27.85 -7.58 -57.37
C GLU A 54 -28.80 -6.89 -58.36
N GLN A 55 -28.56 -7.02 -59.67
CA GLN A 55 -29.47 -6.51 -60.71
C GLN A 55 -30.81 -7.23 -60.64
N ASN A 56 -30.77 -8.57 -60.61
CA ASN A 56 -31.95 -9.41 -60.48
C ASN A 56 -32.81 -9.04 -59.25
N TYR A 57 -32.18 -8.72 -58.11
CA TYR A 57 -32.91 -8.25 -56.94
C TYR A 57 -33.56 -6.87 -57.13
N LEU A 58 -32.86 -5.91 -57.74
CA LEU A 58 -33.42 -4.59 -58.00
C LEU A 58 -34.61 -4.65 -58.98
N GLU A 59 -34.55 -5.52 -59.97
CA GLU A 59 -35.64 -5.75 -60.92
C GLU A 59 -36.82 -6.49 -60.30
N LEU A 60 -36.55 -7.53 -59.51
CA LEU A 60 -37.59 -8.27 -58.79
C LEU A 60 -38.34 -7.39 -57.79
N TYR A 61 -37.64 -6.44 -57.16
CA TYR A 61 -38.27 -5.43 -56.31
C TYR A 61 -38.92 -4.30 -57.12
N GLY A 62 -38.73 -4.27 -58.44
CA GLY A 62 -39.28 -3.26 -59.33
C GLY A 62 -38.62 -1.88 -59.19
N LEU A 63 -37.45 -1.79 -58.56
CA LEU A 63 -36.70 -0.53 -58.43
C LEU A 63 -36.13 -0.06 -59.76
N VAL A 64 -35.68 -1.01 -60.56
CA VAL A 64 -35.07 -0.75 -61.87
C VAL A 64 -35.81 -1.54 -62.95
N ARG A 65 -35.56 -1.15 -64.20
CA ARG A 65 -35.97 -1.87 -65.40
C ARG A 65 -34.87 -1.73 -66.46
N PRO A 66 -34.75 -2.69 -67.38
CA PRO A 66 -33.94 -2.50 -68.56
C PRO A 66 -34.54 -1.44 -69.48
N GLU A 67 -33.68 -0.57 -70.02
CA GLU A 67 -34.02 0.45 -71.00
C GLU A 67 -32.89 0.54 -72.04
N GLY A 68 -33.08 -0.14 -73.17
CA GLY A 68 -32.03 -0.36 -74.15
C GLY A 68 -31.00 -1.37 -73.63
N GLN A 69 -29.72 -0.99 -73.60
CA GLN A 69 -28.62 -1.83 -73.09
C GLN A 69 -28.30 -1.60 -71.60
N ASN A 70 -29.02 -0.69 -70.93
CA ASN A 70 -28.68 -0.26 -69.57
C ASN A 70 -29.89 -0.33 -68.63
N LEU A 71 -29.62 -0.48 -67.34
CA LEU A 71 -30.63 -0.35 -66.30
C LEU A 71 -30.97 1.11 -66.00
N ARG A 72 -32.25 1.37 -65.79
CA ARG A 72 -32.81 2.67 -65.36
C ARG A 72 -33.78 2.49 -64.21
N VAL A 73 -33.97 3.53 -63.41
CA VAL A 73 -35.00 3.53 -62.36
C VAL A 73 -36.38 3.40 -63.00
N ARG A 74 -37.22 2.49 -62.50
CA ARG A 74 -38.45 2.05 -63.19
C ARG A 74 -39.45 3.18 -63.45
N ASN A 75 -39.57 4.14 -62.54
CA ASN A 75 -40.45 5.30 -62.68
C ASN A 75 -39.96 6.51 -61.86
N GLN A 76 -40.53 7.70 -62.14
CA GLN A 76 -40.16 8.94 -61.45
C GLN A 76 -40.53 8.98 -59.96
N ILE A 77 -41.58 8.24 -59.55
CA ILE A 77 -41.98 8.17 -58.14
C ILE A 77 -40.86 7.49 -57.34
N TYR A 78 -40.32 6.38 -57.85
CA TYR A 78 -39.24 5.61 -57.23
C TYR A 78 -37.94 6.41 -57.20
N HIS A 79 -37.66 7.17 -58.26
CA HIS A 79 -36.52 8.08 -58.30
C HIS A 79 -36.59 9.16 -57.20
N ARG A 80 -37.79 9.62 -56.82
CA ARG A 80 -37.98 10.62 -55.76
C ARG A 80 -38.04 10.01 -54.36
N VAL A 81 -38.68 8.85 -54.19
CA VAL A 81 -38.87 8.20 -52.88
C VAL A 81 -37.61 7.47 -52.42
N PHE A 82 -36.98 6.72 -53.32
CA PHE A 82 -35.75 5.99 -53.05
C PHE A 82 -34.56 6.81 -53.55
N ASP A 83 -34.39 8.00 -52.98
CA ASP A 83 -33.34 8.94 -53.37
C ASP A 83 -31.98 8.59 -52.71
N GLN A 84 -30.97 9.43 -52.98
CA GLN A 84 -29.65 9.30 -52.38
C GLN A 84 -29.68 9.35 -50.84
N ARG A 85 -30.60 10.12 -50.24
CA ARG A 85 -30.74 10.23 -48.79
C ARG A 85 -31.27 8.92 -48.21
N TRP A 86 -32.26 8.31 -48.86
CA TRP A 86 -32.79 7.00 -48.48
C TRP A 86 -31.71 5.90 -48.58
N VAL A 87 -30.90 5.91 -49.65
CA VAL A 87 -29.78 4.96 -49.79
C VAL A 87 -28.78 5.10 -48.66
N GLN A 88 -28.43 6.35 -48.28
CA GLN A 88 -27.51 6.60 -47.18
C GLN A 88 -28.09 6.15 -45.83
N ALA A 89 -29.36 6.45 -45.57
CA ALA A 89 -30.05 6.06 -44.34
C ALA A 89 -30.22 4.52 -44.21
N THR A 90 -30.36 3.81 -45.33
CA THR A 90 -30.57 2.35 -45.36
C THR A 90 -29.26 1.55 -45.44
N MET A 91 -28.12 2.22 -45.63
CA MET A 91 -26.81 1.57 -45.76
C MET A 91 -26.37 0.93 -44.43
N PRO A 92 -26.10 -0.39 -44.37
CA PRO A 92 -25.60 -1.00 -43.15
C PRO A 92 -24.24 -0.42 -42.72
N PRO A 93 -24.02 -0.13 -41.43
CA PRO A 93 -22.73 0.36 -40.94
C PRO A 93 -21.62 -0.65 -41.25
N LEU A 94 -20.44 -0.16 -41.66
CA LEU A 94 -19.27 -1.01 -41.82
C LEU A 94 -18.95 -1.64 -40.45
N ALA A 95 -19.03 -2.97 -40.34
CA ALA A 95 -18.48 -3.67 -39.19
C ALA A 95 -16.96 -3.49 -39.23
N SER A 96 -16.48 -2.36 -38.70
CA SER A 96 -15.08 -2.02 -38.66
C SER A 96 -14.36 -2.97 -37.71
N ARG A 97 -13.21 -3.50 -38.13
CA ARG A 97 -12.20 -4.24 -37.34
C ARG A 97 -11.83 -3.60 -35.98
N ARG A 98 -12.34 -2.41 -35.68
CA ARG A 98 -12.20 -1.67 -34.41
C ARG A 98 -12.90 -2.36 -33.23
N THR A 99 -13.96 -3.16 -33.43
CA THR A 99 -14.60 -3.89 -32.32
C THR A 99 -13.73 -5.03 -31.79
N ALA A 100 -12.98 -5.71 -32.67
CA ALA A 100 -12.01 -6.73 -32.26
C ALA A 100 -10.82 -6.11 -31.50
N ALA A 101 -10.33 -4.95 -31.95
CA ALA A 101 -9.24 -4.23 -31.27
C ALA A 101 -9.66 -3.63 -29.91
N ALA A 102 -10.91 -3.17 -29.77
CA ALA A 102 -11.43 -2.68 -28.49
C ALA A 102 -11.67 -3.82 -27.48
N LEU A 103 -12.14 -4.98 -27.93
CA LEU A 103 -12.30 -6.17 -27.08
C LEU A 103 -10.94 -6.74 -26.64
N SER A 104 -9.93 -6.75 -27.52
CA SER A 104 -8.58 -7.19 -27.15
C SER A 104 -7.87 -6.20 -26.22
N ALA A 105 -8.07 -4.89 -26.40
CA ALA A 105 -7.57 -3.87 -25.49
C ALA A 105 -8.21 -3.95 -24.09
N PHE A 106 -9.53 -4.20 -24.01
CA PHE A 106 -10.21 -4.43 -22.74
C PHE A 106 -9.75 -5.72 -22.06
N ALA A 107 -9.63 -6.82 -22.81
CA ALA A 107 -9.10 -8.07 -22.27
C ALA A 107 -7.66 -7.91 -21.76
N ALA A 108 -6.79 -7.22 -22.50
CA ALA A 108 -5.44 -6.90 -22.05
C ALA A 108 -5.44 -6.01 -20.80
N PHE A 109 -6.33 -5.02 -20.73
CA PHE A 109 -6.50 -4.18 -19.54
C PHE A 109 -6.95 -5.00 -18.32
N VAL A 110 -7.94 -5.90 -18.47
CA VAL A 110 -8.37 -6.79 -17.39
C VAL A 110 -7.24 -7.70 -16.92
N VAL A 111 -6.44 -8.24 -17.84
CA VAL A 111 -5.26 -9.06 -17.50
C VAL A 111 -4.21 -8.24 -16.76
N VAL A 112 -3.91 -7.01 -17.18
CA VAL A 112 -2.97 -6.12 -16.49
C VAL A 112 -3.49 -5.76 -15.10
N VAL A 113 -4.77 -5.41 -14.95
CA VAL A 113 -5.39 -5.12 -13.65
C VAL A 113 -5.38 -6.35 -12.75
N ALA A 114 -5.69 -7.54 -13.27
CA ALA A 114 -5.61 -8.78 -12.53
C ALA A 114 -4.17 -9.12 -12.12
N ALA A 115 -3.18 -8.90 -13.00
CA ALA A 115 -1.77 -9.09 -12.70
C ALA A 115 -1.30 -8.12 -11.61
N VAL A 116 -1.64 -6.83 -11.71
CA VAL A 116 -1.36 -5.84 -10.66
C VAL A 116 -2.03 -6.24 -9.35
N PHE A 117 -3.29 -6.69 -9.38
CA PHE A 117 -3.99 -7.14 -8.19
C PHE A 117 -3.36 -8.38 -7.54
N VAL A 118 -2.83 -9.32 -8.34
CA VAL A 118 -2.12 -10.49 -7.83
C VAL A 118 -0.74 -10.12 -7.28
N LEU A 119 0.00 -9.24 -7.96
CA LEU A 119 1.35 -8.80 -7.57
C LEU A 119 1.32 -7.87 -6.33
N ASN A 120 0.26 -7.08 -6.16
CA ASN A 120 0.08 -6.20 -5.00
C ASN A 120 -0.71 -6.85 -3.85
N ARG A 121 -0.91 -8.17 -3.85
CA ARG A 121 -1.50 -8.82 -2.68
C ARG A 121 -0.53 -8.73 -1.51
N PRO A 122 -0.98 -8.24 -0.34
CA PRO A 122 -0.12 -8.21 0.82
C PRO A 122 0.37 -9.63 1.12
N THR A 123 1.65 -9.73 1.45
CA THR A 123 2.22 -11.01 1.90
C THR A 123 1.52 -11.45 3.19
N GLN A 124 1.57 -12.75 3.52
CA GLN A 124 0.99 -13.24 4.78
C GLN A 124 1.58 -12.52 6.01
N ALA A 125 2.85 -12.13 5.93
CA ALA A 125 3.51 -11.35 6.96
C ALA A 125 2.92 -9.94 7.10
N GLU A 126 2.75 -9.21 5.99
CA GLU A 126 2.14 -7.86 5.99
C GLU A 126 0.69 -7.89 6.48
N ALA A 127 -0.08 -8.90 6.06
CA ALA A 127 -1.44 -9.08 6.55
C ALA A 127 -1.48 -9.36 8.06
N ALA A 128 -0.54 -10.15 8.60
CA ALA A 128 -0.42 -10.40 10.03
C ALA A 128 -0.02 -9.14 10.82
N VAL A 129 0.93 -8.34 10.32
CA VAL A 129 1.29 -7.04 10.90
C VAL A 129 0.05 -6.15 10.98
N GLN A 130 -0.69 -6.01 9.88
CA GLN A 130 -1.88 -5.17 9.84
C GLN A 130 -2.96 -5.65 10.82
N ALA A 131 -3.18 -6.96 10.94
CA ALA A 131 -4.14 -7.52 11.88
C ALA A 131 -3.81 -7.14 13.33
N TYR A 132 -2.53 -7.19 13.74
CA TYR A 132 -2.13 -6.76 15.07
C TYR A 132 -2.22 -5.25 15.27
N ILE A 133 -1.90 -4.45 14.25
CA ILE A 133 -2.11 -2.99 14.28
C ILE A 133 -3.58 -2.67 14.51
N ASP A 134 -4.47 -3.33 13.77
CA ASP A 134 -5.92 -3.13 13.88
C ASP A 134 -6.44 -3.59 15.24
N GLN A 135 -5.95 -4.73 15.75
CA GLN A 135 -6.27 -5.22 17.09
C GLN A 135 -5.87 -4.24 18.19
N PHE A 136 -4.68 -3.63 18.08
CA PHE A 136 -4.21 -2.62 19.04
C PHE A 136 -5.07 -1.35 18.99
N LYS A 137 -5.38 -0.85 17.79
CA LYS A 137 -6.13 0.39 17.58
C LYS A 137 -7.62 0.27 17.92
N SER A 138 -8.21 -0.90 17.70
CA SER A 138 -9.65 -1.15 17.90
C SER A 138 -10.06 -1.42 19.35
N SER A 139 -9.09 -1.64 20.25
CA SER A 139 -9.35 -1.94 21.65
C SER A 139 -8.66 -0.94 22.57
N SER A 140 -9.30 -0.61 23.70
CA SER A 140 -8.69 0.12 24.82
C SER A 140 -8.29 -0.82 25.96
N ASN A 141 -8.59 -2.12 25.86
CA ASN A 141 -8.24 -3.11 26.88
C ASN A 141 -6.73 -3.37 26.86
N ALA A 142 -6.10 -3.25 28.04
CA ALA A 142 -4.66 -3.38 28.21
C ALA A 142 -4.13 -4.77 27.78
N GLU A 143 -4.85 -5.84 28.08
CA GLU A 143 -4.44 -7.20 27.70
C GLU A 143 -4.51 -7.42 26.19
N VAL A 144 -5.55 -6.89 25.54
CA VAL A 144 -5.69 -6.98 24.07
C VAL A 144 -4.59 -6.19 23.36
N ARG A 145 -4.30 -4.98 23.83
CA ARG A 145 -3.19 -4.16 23.32
C ARG A 145 -1.84 -4.84 23.58
N MET A 146 -1.65 -5.45 24.75
CA MET A 146 -0.43 -6.17 25.07
C MET A 146 -0.22 -7.40 24.18
N ALA A 147 -1.28 -8.19 23.96
CA ALA A 147 -1.24 -9.33 23.06
C ALA A 147 -0.92 -8.90 21.61
N ALA A 148 -1.47 -7.77 21.14
CA ALA A 148 -1.17 -7.23 19.82
C ALA A 148 0.31 -6.81 19.68
N LEU A 149 0.86 -6.10 20.66
CA LEU A 149 2.29 -5.75 20.68
C LEU A 149 3.18 -7.00 20.71
N ALA A 150 2.80 -8.00 21.51
CA ALA A 150 3.53 -9.26 21.59
C ALA A 150 3.51 -10.02 20.27
N GLY A 151 2.38 -10.06 19.58
CA GLY A 151 2.23 -10.68 18.26
C GLY A 151 3.17 -10.05 17.22
N LEU A 152 3.32 -8.73 17.25
CA LEU A 152 4.25 -8.02 16.38
C LEU A 152 5.72 -8.36 16.68
N PHE A 153 6.12 -8.37 17.96
CA PHE A 153 7.50 -8.75 18.32
C PHE A 153 7.79 -10.23 18.07
N GLN A 154 6.79 -11.11 18.23
CA GLN A 154 6.94 -12.53 17.91
C GLN A 154 7.10 -12.74 16.40
N LEU A 155 6.36 -11.98 15.59
CA LEU A 155 6.52 -12.00 14.14
C LEU A 155 7.94 -11.57 13.75
N GLN A 156 8.46 -10.49 14.33
CA GLN A 156 9.85 -10.05 14.14
C GLN A 156 10.84 -11.18 14.45
N GLN A 157 10.73 -11.82 15.62
CA GLN A 157 11.64 -12.91 16.01
C GLN A 157 11.56 -14.11 15.04
N SER A 158 10.35 -14.49 14.61
CA SER A 158 10.18 -15.59 13.66
C SER A 158 10.82 -15.31 12.30
N GLN A 159 10.72 -14.07 11.83
CA GLN A 159 11.28 -13.64 10.55
C GLN A 159 12.80 -13.55 10.63
N ALA A 160 13.35 -13.05 11.74
CA ALA A 160 14.79 -13.03 11.97
C ALA A 160 15.40 -14.45 11.99
N ALA A 161 14.78 -15.38 12.72
CA ALA A 161 15.21 -16.79 12.75
C ALA A 161 15.16 -17.45 11.36
N THR A 162 14.15 -17.12 10.55
CA THR A 162 14.02 -17.63 9.17
C THR A 162 15.09 -17.04 8.24
N ALA A 163 15.41 -15.75 8.39
CA ALA A 163 16.46 -15.08 7.62
C ALA A 163 17.86 -15.64 7.94
N GLU A 164 18.13 -15.92 9.22
CA GLU A 164 19.36 -16.57 9.67
C GLU A 164 19.50 -17.98 9.10
N ALA A 165 18.46 -18.80 9.19
CA ALA A 165 18.46 -20.18 8.68
C ALA A 165 18.63 -20.26 7.15
N SER A 166 18.14 -19.26 6.42
CA SER A 166 18.20 -19.22 4.95
C SER A 166 19.47 -18.55 4.40
N GLY A 167 20.35 -18.02 5.25
CA GLY A 167 21.55 -17.29 4.83
C GLY A 167 21.26 -15.96 4.11
N GLN A 168 20.00 -15.53 4.07
CA GLN A 168 19.54 -14.32 3.40
C GLN A 168 19.56 -13.13 4.35
N ARG A 169 20.76 -12.71 4.80
CA ARG A 169 20.93 -11.54 5.69
C ARG A 169 20.31 -10.25 5.15
N GLY A 170 20.24 -10.08 3.81
CA GLY A 170 19.62 -8.92 3.17
C GLY A 170 18.09 -8.80 3.36
N LYS A 171 17.40 -9.86 3.82
CA LYS A 171 15.96 -9.80 4.15
C LYS A 171 15.67 -9.48 5.61
N ALA A 172 16.70 -9.30 6.44
CA ALA A 172 16.55 -8.83 7.82
C ALA A 172 15.81 -7.48 7.91
N GLN A 173 15.89 -6.68 6.85
CA GLN A 173 15.17 -5.40 6.75
C GLN A 173 13.64 -5.56 6.79
N GLN A 174 13.09 -6.68 6.32
CA GLN A 174 11.66 -6.95 6.36
C GLN A 174 11.22 -7.55 7.71
N SER A 175 12.14 -8.17 8.47
CA SER A 175 11.86 -8.65 9.83
C SER A 175 11.66 -7.50 10.83
N ASP A 176 12.20 -6.32 10.55
CA ASP A 176 12.15 -5.20 11.48
C ASP A 176 10.86 -4.38 11.40
N LEU A 177 10.09 -4.46 10.31
CA LEU A 177 8.83 -3.72 10.15
C LEU A 177 7.84 -4.01 11.29
N ALA A 178 7.71 -5.28 11.70
CA ALA A 178 6.78 -5.66 12.76
C ALA A 178 7.20 -5.06 14.12
N GLY A 179 8.49 -5.12 14.45
CA GLY A 179 9.04 -4.54 15.67
C GLY A 179 8.97 -3.02 15.69
N GLN A 180 9.21 -2.36 14.55
CA GLN A 180 9.05 -0.91 14.38
C GLN A 180 7.60 -0.50 14.59
N ALA A 181 6.64 -1.18 13.92
CA ALA A 181 5.23 -0.92 14.10
C ALA A 181 4.78 -1.06 15.57
N ALA A 182 5.27 -2.07 16.29
CA ALA A 182 4.97 -2.24 17.72
C ALA A 182 5.45 -1.04 18.57
N ARG A 183 6.68 -0.58 18.31
CA ARG A 183 7.25 0.58 19.01
C ARG A 183 6.48 1.85 18.68
N GLU A 184 6.19 2.10 17.40
CA GLU A 184 5.39 3.26 16.98
C GLU A 184 4.00 3.28 17.61
N LEU A 185 3.31 2.13 17.65
CA LEU A 185 2.00 2.02 18.31
C LEU A 185 2.09 2.39 19.79
N PHE A 186 3.11 1.88 20.48
CA PHE A 186 3.33 2.18 21.88
C PHE A 186 3.68 3.64 22.14
N LEU A 187 4.53 4.25 21.30
CA LEU A 187 4.96 5.64 21.45
C LEU A 187 3.85 6.64 21.10
N ASN A 188 2.91 6.25 20.22
CA ASN A 188 1.83 7.13 19.76
C ASN A 188 0.62 7.18 20.71
N ILE A 189 0.56 6.34 21.74
CA ILE A 189 -0.45 6.45 22.80
C ILE A 189 0.04 7.37 23.93
N SER A 190 -0.88 7.92 24.71
CA SER A 190 -0.51 8.85 25.79
C SER A 190 0.32 8.16 26.88
N ALA A 191 1.17 8.91 27.59
CA ALA A 191 1.97 8.40 28.71
C ALA A 191 1.10 7.70 29.77
N GLY A 192 -0.11 8.22 30.04
CA GLY A 192 -1.07 7.57 30.92
C GLY A 192 -1.51 6.20 30.42
N GLU A 193 -1.83 6.07 29.12
CA GLU A 193 -2.15 4.77 28.53
C GLU A 193 -0.96 3.81 28.52
N GLN A 194 0.25 4.30 28.24
CA GLN A 194 1.48 3.50 28.30
C GLN A 194 1.67 2.88 29.69
N LEU A 195 1.50 3.69 30.75
CA LEU A 195 1.55 3.21 32.13
C LEU A 195 0.48 2.15 32.40
N GLN A 196 -0.76 2.39 31.98
CA GLN A 196 -1.87 1.47 32.21
C GLN A 196 -1.69 0.12 31.52
N LEU A 197 -1.01 0.06 30.36
CA LEU A 197 -0.69 -1.22 29.71
C LEU A 197 0.08 -2.17 30.63
N PHE A 198 0.99 -1.64 31.45
CA PHE A 198 1.80 -2.45 32.36
C PHE A 198 1.15 -2.59 33.74
N LEU A 199 0.56 -1.53 34.28
CA LEU A 199 -0.01 -1.53 35.63
C LEU A 199 -1.22 -2.46 35.75
N GLN A 200 -2.01 -2.61 34.68
CA GLN A 200 -3.21 -3.47 34.66
C GLN A 200 -2.90 -4.95 34.40
N ALA A 201 -1.64 -5.32 34.16
CA ALA A 201 -1.27 -6.71 33.91
C ALA A 201 -1.60 -7.61 35.11
N GLN A 202 -2.35 -8.69 34.82
CA GLN A 202 -2.79 -9.67 35.81
C GLN A 202 -2.04 -10.99 35.64
N PRO A 203 -1.52 -11.63 36.70
CA PRO A 203 -0.87 -12.93 36.59
C PRO A 203 -1.75 -13.97 35.89
N ASN A 204 -1.12 -14.93 35.20
CA ASN A 204 -1.78 -16.07 34.54
C ASN A 204 -2.73 -15.73 33.38
N THR A 205 -2.64 -14.53 32.79
CA THR A 205 -3.36 -14.19 31.55
C THR A 205 -2.46 -14.26 30.33
N THR A 206 -3.06 -14.32 29.14
CA THR A 206 -2.32 -14.34 27.86
C THR A 206 -1.43 -13.09 27.68
N GLY A 207 -1.86 -11.94 28.19
CA GLY A 207 -1.05 -10.72 28.19
C GLY A 207 0.19 -10.83 29.09
N SER A 208 0.11 -11.62 30.16
CA SER A 208 1.18 -11.78 31.14
C SER A 208 2.34 -12.65 30.67
N SER A 209 2.07 -13.74 29.96
CA SER A 209 3.13 -14.55 29.35
C SER A 209 3.87 -13.80 28.23
N ALA A 210 3.20 -12.83 27.60
CA ALA A 210 3.74 -11.95 26.58
C ALA A 210 4.60 -10.80 27.12
N MET A 211 4.47 -10.45 28.40
CA MET A 211 5.08 -9.26 29.01
C MET A 211 6.61 -9.17 28.80
N PRO A 212 7.41 -10.24 29.05
CA PRO A 212 8.86 -10.15 28.88
C PRO A 212 9.28 -9.85 27.44
N LEU A 213 8.56 -10.40 26.46
CA LEU A 213 8.82 -10.17 25.05
C LEU A 213 8.55 -8.71 24.67
N VAL A 214 7.39 -8.18 25.08
CA VAL A 214 7.02 -6.79 24.80
C VAL A 214 8.01 -5.82 25.43
N VAL A 215 8.34 -6.02 26.71
CA VAL A 215 9.30 -5.16 27.41
C VAL A 215 10.66 -5.18 26.72
N LYS A 216 11.20 -6.37 26.39
CA LYS A 216 12.47 -6.49 25.65
C LYS A 216 12.40 -5.78 24.29
N GLY A 217 11.29 -5.91 23.57
CA GLY A 217 11.07 -5.27 22.27
C GLY A 217 10.98 -3.74 22.34
N LEU A 218 10.46 -3.18 23.43
CA LEU A 218 10.29 -1.74 23.64
C LEU A 218 11.54 -1.04 24.20
N ILE A 219 12.47 -1.77 24.83
CA ILE A 219 13.70 -1.19 25.41
C ILE A 219 14.42 -0.24 24.44
N PRO A 220 14.69 -0.60 23.16
CA PRO A 220 15.36 0.30 22.21
C PRO A 220 14.62 1.63 21.95
N ALA A 221 13.29 1.63 22.14
CA ALA A 221 12.43 2.81 21.94
C ALA A 221 12.41 3.75 23.15
N LEU A 222 12.87 3.31 24.33
CA LEU A 222 12.98 4.19 25.49
C LEU A 222 13.91 5.37 25.12
N ASN A 223 13.51 6.61 25.44
CA ASN A 223 14.15 7.89 25.09
C ASN A 223 13.86 8.47 23.68
N THR A 224 12.92 7.94 22.87
CA THR A 224 12.78 8.31 21.42
C THR A 224 11.86 9.51 21.17
N VAL A 225 11.14 9.97 22.19
CA VAL A 225 10.11 11.01 22.04
C VAL A 225 10.46 12.20 22.91
N ASP A 226 10.19 13.41 22.41
CA ASP A 226 10.24 14.71 23.11
C ASP A 226 9.41 14.76 24.42
N THR A 227 8.82 13.66 24.87
CA THR A 227 8.08 13.48 26.12
C THR A 227 8.93 12.85 27.23
N ALA A 228 10.22 13.18 27.30
CA ALA A 228 11.19 12.64 28.27
C ALA A 228 10.76 12.71 29.76
N ALA A 229 9.72 13.47 30.10
CA ALA A 229 9.20 13.57 31.45
C ALA A 229 8.55 12.28 31.99
N SER A 230 7.91 11.45 31.14
CA SER A 230 7.17 10.25 31.60
C SER A 230 7.91 8.92 31.43
N ASP A 231 9.02 8.91 30.69
CA ASP A 231 9.80 7.70 30.44
C ASP A 231 10.21 6.94 31.72
N PRO A 232 10.70 7.60 32.80
CA PRO A 232 11.06 6.91 34.03
C PRO A 232 9.86 6.19 34.69
N ASP A 233 8.68 6.81 34.66
CA ASP A 233 7.46 6.21 35.22
C ASP A 233 7.06 4.95 34.43
N VAL A 234 7.13 5.03 33.10
CA VAL A 234 6.80 3.92 32.20
C VAL A 234 7.76 2.74 32.42
N MET A 235 9.06 3.00 32.54
CA MET A 235 10.07 1.98 32.83
C MET A 235 9.86 1.32 34.19
N GLU A 236 9.50 2.11 35.21
CA GLU A 236 9.17 1.58 36.54
C GLU A 236 7.91 0.72 36.51
N ALA A 237 6.89 1.12 35.75
CA ALA A 237 5.69 0.34 35.54
C ALA A 237 5.99 -0.99 34.83
N MET A 238 6.86 -0.99 33.79
CA MET A 238 7.34 -2.20 33.13
C MET A 238 8.04 -3.15 34.11
N GLY A 239 8.99 -2.64 34.92
CA GLY A 239 9.68 -3.45 35.93
C GLY A 239 8.73 -4.03 36.98
N THR A 240 7.77 -3.23 37.45
CA THR A 240 6.72 -3.66 38.39
C THR A 240 5.84 -4.76 37.80
N ALA A 241 5.42 -4.61 36.54
CA ALA A 241 4.65 -5.62 35.84
C ALA A 241 5.44 -6.92 35.69
N LEU A 242 6.71 -6.85 35.27
CA LEU A 242 7.58 -8.03 35.13
C LEU A 242 7.72 -8.82 36.43
N THR A 243 8.00 -8.16 37.56
CA THR A 243 8.08 -8.86 38.85
C THR A 243 6.77 -9.53 39.24
N ARG A 244 5.63 -8.92 38.87
CA ARG A 244 4.30 -9.46 39.17
C ARG A 244 3.96 -10.69 38.31
N VAL A 245 4.30 -10.65 37.02
CA VAL A 245 3.77 -11.63 36.04
C VAL A 245 4.82 -12.62 35.53
N SER A 246 6.10 -12.31 35.66
CA SER A 246 7.23 -13.19 35.32
C SER A 246 8.31 -13.13 36.41
N PRO A 247 8.12 -13.83 37.54
CA PRO A 247 9.10 -13.85 38.64
C PRO A 247 10.48 -14.41 38.26
N GLY A 248 10.62 -15.03 37.08
CA GLY A 248 11.90 -15.50 36.54
C GLY A 248 12.72 -14.43 35.82
N ASP A 249 12.13 -13.29 35.45
CA ASP A 249 12.79 -12.18 34.73
C ASP A 249 13.24 -11.05 35.69
N THR A 250 13.64 -11.37 36.92
CA THR A 250 14.02 -10.37 37.95
C THR A 250 15.13 -9.44 37.49
N ALA A 251 16.15 -9.97 36.82
CA ALA A 251 17.26 -9.20 36.25
C ALA A 251 16.79 -8.06 35.31
N LEU A 252 15.80 -8.35 34.45
CA LEU A 252 15.24 -7.35 33.53
C LEU A 252 14.42 -6.30 34.29
N ALA A 253 13.62 -6.74 35.26
CA ALA A 253 12.82 -5.85 36.09
C ALA A 253 13.70 -4.90 36.92
N ASP A 254 14.75 -5.43 37.55
CA ASP A 254 15.67 -4.68 38.39
C ASP A 254 16.55 -3.72 37.58
N GLY A 255 16.97 -4.13 36.38
CA GLY A 255 17.64 -3.25 35.42
C GLY A 255 16.77 -2.05 35.03
N LEU A 256 15.49 -2.27 34.70
CA LEU A 256 14.58 -1.17 34.34
C LEU A 256 14.33 -0.20 35.50
N ARG A 257 14.17 -0.72 36.73
CA ARG A 257 14.02 0.12 37.93
C ARG A 257 15.26 0.94 38.21
N SER A 258 16.43 0.33 38.12
CA SER A 258 17.72 1.00 38.34
C SER A 258 17.91 2.10 37.28
N TRP A 259 17.61 1.81 36.01
CA TRP A 259 17.76 2.82 34.95
C TRP A 259 16.75 3.97 35.12
N SER A 260 15.50 3.67 35.47
CA SER A 260 14.49 4.68 35.82
C SER A 260 14.96 5.57 36.98
N ALA A 261 15.44 4.97 38.07
CA ALA A 261 15.97 5.68 39.22
C ALA A 261 17.14 6.60 38.84
N GLY A 262 18.02 6.13 37.94
CA GLY A 262 19.12 6.93 37.42
C GLY A 262 18.64 8.18 36.66
N ARG A 263 17.62 8.03 35.80
CA ARG A 263 17.02 9.17 35.09
C ARG A 263 16.36 10.17 36.04
N ARG A 264 15.66 9.69 37.06
CA ARG A 264 15.04 10.56 38.09
C ARG A 264 16.09 11.33 38.87
N ALA A 265 17.18 10.69 39.27
CA ALA A 265 18.30 11.34 39.96
C ALA A 265 18.93 12.42 39.06
N ALA A 266 19.18 12.12 37.79
CA ALA A 266 19.72 13.09 36.83
C ALA A 266 18.79 14.30 36.62
N ALA A 267 17.47 14.07 36.61
CA ALA A 267 16.47 15.13 36.43
C ALA A 267 16.46 16.15 37.58
N VAL A 268 16.81 15.75 38.80
CA VAL A 268 16.94 16.64 39.96
C VAL A 268 18.37 17.13 40.21
N GLY A 269 19.31 16.83 39.30
CA GLY A 269 20.70 17.25 39.39
C GLY A 269 21.61 16.35 40.25
N ASP A 270 21.10 15.23 40.76
CA ASP A 270 21.92 14.21 41.43
C ASP A 270 22.61 13.31 40.40
N TYR A 271 23.62 13.85 39.73
CA TYR A 271 24.34 13.13 38.69
C TYR A 271 25.20 11.98 39.23
N LYS A 272 25.64 12.06 40.49
CA LYS A 272 26.40 10.97 41.13
C LYS A 272 25.49 9.78 41.40
N GLY A 273 24.33 10.02 42.03
CA GLY A 273 23.30 8.99 42.20
C GLY A 273 22.79 8.43 40.88
N ALA A 274 22.69 9.27 39.84
CA ALA A 274 22.34 8.81 38.50
C ALA A 274 23.34 7.78 37.95
N ILE A 275 24.63 8.10 38.02
CA ILE A 275 25.72 7.21 37.57
C ILE A 275 25.71 5.89 38.35
N ASP A 276 25.53 5.93 39.67
CA ASP A 276 25.51 4.72 40.49
C ASP A 276 24.35 3.79 40.08
N ASN A 277 23.19 4.36 39.75
CA ASN A 277 22.04 3.62 39.23
C ASN A 277 22.24 3.07 37.81
N TYR A 278 22.91 3.82 36.92
CA TYR A 278 23.25 3.32 35.58
C TYR A 278 24.25 2.17 35.64
N LYS A 279 25.24 2.23 36.53
CA LYS A 279 26.16 1.12 36.80
C LYS A 279 25.42 -0.10 37.34
N LEU A 280 24.49 0.09 38.27
CA LEU A 280 23.66 -0.99 38.81
C LEU A 280 22.80 -1.65 37.71
N THR A 281 22.29 -0.86 36.77
CA THR A 281 21.57 -1.37 35.60
C THR A 281 22.44 -2.34 34.80
N LEU A 282 23.69 -1.97 34.49
CA LEU A 282 24.60 -2.84 33.75
C LEU A 282 24.92 -4.13 34.51
N GLN A 283 25.14 -4.04 35.82
CA GLN A 283 25.43 -5.20 36.67
C GLN A 283 24.27 -6.18 36.75
N THR A 284 23.04 -5.68 36.73
CA THR A 284 21.82 -6.50 36.84
C THR A 284 21.36 -7.06 35.49
N THR A 285 21.73 -6.45 34.37
CA THR A 285 21.38 -6.98 33.03
C THR A 285 22.26 -8.15 32.61
N ALA A 286 21.64 -9.25 32.15
CA ALA A 286 22.33 -10.48 31.75
C ALA A 286 23.26 -10.34 30.51
N THR A 287 23.22 -9.23 29.78
CA THR A 287 24.08 -8.97 28.61
C THR A 287 24.67 -7.55 28.64
N PRO A 288 25.62 -7.25 29.57
CA PRO A 288 26.17 -5.90 29.75
C PRO A 288 26.83 -5.34 28.48
N GLU A 289 27.45 -6.19 27.66
CA GLU A 289 28.11 -5.82 26.40
C GLU A 289 27.12 -5.41 25.29
N ARG A 290 25.86 -5.89 25.39
CA ARG A 290 24.74 -5.55 24.49
C ARG A 290 23.69 -4.72 25.21
N SER A 291 24.09 -3.96 26.23
CA SER A 291 23.16 -3.06 26.90
C SER A 291 22.61 -2.02 25.91
N ASN A 292 21.44 -1.48 26.21
CA ASN A 292 20.79 -0.52 25.33
C ASN A 292 21.67 0.73 25.15
N PRO A 293 21.96 1.18 23.91
CA PRO A 293 22.73 2.40 23.67
C PRO A 293 22.17 3.63 24.40
N ALA A 294 20.86 3.70 24.65
CA ALA A 294 20.26 4.80 25.40
C ALA A 294 20.72 4.87 26.88
N LEU A 295 21.06 3.74 27.52
CA LEU A 295 21.61 3.72 28.87
C LEU A 295 22.99 4.37 28.90
N HIS A 296 23.86 3.97 27.98
CA HIS A 296 25.20 4.54 27.84
C HIS A 296 25.14 6.03 27.49
N TYR A 297 24.16 6.47 26.69
CA TYR A 297 23.94 7.87 26.39
C TYR A 297 23.54 8.67 27.64
N ASP A 298 22.55 8.20 28.41
CA ASP A 298 22.13 8.85 29.65
C ASP A 298 23.28 8.93 30.67
N TRP A 299 24.10 7.88 30.72
CA TRP A 299 25.29 7.83 31.55
C TRP A 299 26.35 8.85 31.11
N ALA A 300 26.65 8.91 29.81
CA ALA A 300 27.59 9.88 29.25
C ALA A 300 27.17 11.34 29.54
N LEU A 301 25.87 11.64 29.49
CA LEU A 301 25.33 12.95 29.84
C LEU A 301 25.54 13.27 31.32
N ALA A 302 25.26 12.33 32.23
CA ALA A 302 25.50 12.54 33.67
C ALA A 302 26.99 12.74 33.99
N LEU A 303 27.88 11.99 33.33
CA LEU A 303 29.34 12.17 33.45
C LEU A 303 29.78 13.54 32.96
N THR A 304 29.23 14.01 31.84
CA THR A 304 29.51 15.35 31.28
C THR A 304 29.11 16.45 32.27
N LYS A 305 27.99 16.29 32.99
CA LYS A 305 27.55 17.25 34.02
C LYS A 305 28.44 17.29 35.25
N LEU A 306 29.23 16.24 35.50
CA LEU A 306 30.25 16.18 36.53
C LEU A 306 31.66 16.51 36.00
N GLU A 307 31.77 16.98 34.75
CA GLU A 307 33.04 17.30 34.09
C GLU A 307 34.01 16.09 33.97
N LEU A 308 33.48 14.87 34.07
CA LEU A 308 34.22 13.61 33.88
C LEU A 308 34.27 13.27 32.39
N TYR A 309 34.97 14.12 31.63
CA TYR A 309 34.91 14.12 30.17
C TYR A 309 35.54 12.89 29.53
N THR A 310 36.59 12.31 30.12
CA THR A 310 37.23 11.10 29.59
C THR A 310 36.28 9.91 29.66
N GLU A 311 35.62 9.72 30.80
CA GLU A 311 34.62 8.69 31.03
C GLU A 311 33.40 8.92 30.15
N ALA A 312 32.94 10.17 30.02
CA ALA A 312 31.82 10.51 29.14
C ALA A 312 32.11 10.15 27.68
N LEU A 313 33.34 10.39 27.19
CA LEU A 313 33.75 10.00 25.84
C LEU A 313 33.76 8.50 25.62
N ASN A 314 34.18 7.72 26.62
CA ASN A 314 34.14 6.26 26.54
C ASN A 314 32.71 5.76 26.37
N GLU A 315 31.78 6.28 27.17
CA GLU A 315 30.36 5.92 27.07
C GLU A 315 29.76 6.35 25.72
N PHE A 316 30.04 7.56 25.22
CA PHE A 316 29.58 7.96 23.88
C PHE A 316 30.16 7.09 22.76
N ASN A 317 31.40 6.62 22.89
CA ASN A 317 31.99 5.69 21.92
C ASN A 317 31.27 4.33 21.95
N THR A 318 30.89 3.85 23.14
CA THR A 318 30.08 2.63 23.29
C THR A 318 28.73 2.78 22.58
N VAL A 319 28.04 3.92 22.75
CA VAL A 319 26.78 4.21 22.02
C VAL A 319 26.99 4.10 20.51
N ILE A 320 28.02 4.76 19.97
CA ILE A 320 28.30 4.76 18.53
C ILE A 320 28.61 3.34 18.05
N ALA A 321 29.47 2.60 18.76
CA ALA A 321 29.84 1.24 18.39
C ALA A 321 28.63 0.29 18.37
N GLN A 322 27.80 0.32 19.42
CA GLN A 322 26.61 -0.52 19.51
C GLN A 322 25.58 -0.15 18.44
N ALA A 323 25.39 1.14 18.17
CA ALA A 323 24.42 1.59 17.18
C ALA A 323 24.91 1.40 15.73
N THR A 324 26.21 1.25 15.49
CA THR A 324 26.73 0.75 14.20
C THR A 324 26.61 -0.76 14.02
N ALA A 325 26.53 -1.51 15.12
CA ALA A 325 26.38 -2.97 15.13
C ALA A 325 24.91 -3.42 15.10
N ASP A 326 23.96 -2.54 15.45
CA ASP A 326 22.53 -2.79 15.42
C ASP A 326 21.90 -2.32 14.08
N PRO A 327 21.37 -3.22 13.24
CA PRO A 327 20.67 -2.85 12.01
C PRO A 327 19.47 -1.92 12.23
N ILE A 328 18.88 -1.93 13.44
CA ILE A 328 17.71 -1.11 13.82
C ILE A 328 18.03 0.40 13.79
N SER A 329 19.30 0.76 13.89
CA SER A 329 19.76 2.14 13.95
C SER A 329 20.44 2.61 12.65
N GLN A 330 20.52 1.74 11.63
CA GLN A 330 20.78 2.16 10.25
C GLN A 330 19.46 2.57 9.59
N ALA A 331 19.15 3.86 9.62
CA ALA A 331 18.04 4.41 8.84
C ALA A 331 18.36 4.21 7.34
N ASP A 332 17.59 3.36 6.66
CA ASP A 332 17.55 3.34 5.21
C ASP A 332 16.59 4.45 4.76
N ASP A 333 17.14 5.50 4.14
CA ASP A 333 16.46 6.73 3.72
C ASP A 333 15.24 6.48 2.80
N ALA A 334 15.09 5.27 2.24
CA ALA A 334 13.98 4.92 1.36
C ALA A 334 12.68 4.50 2.09
N GLY A 335 12.78 3.86 3.27
CA GLY A 335 11.61 3.47 4.07
C GLY A 335 11.08 4.64 4.91
N LEU A 336 12.01 5.45 5.42
CA LEU A 336 11.73 6.67 6.15
C LEU A 336 11.02 7.71 5.26
N ALA A 337 11.39 7.86 3.99
CA ALA A 337 10.73 8.82 3.07
C ALA A 337 9.23 8.57 2.86
N ALA A 338 8.76 7.34 3.06
CA ALA A 338 7.33 7.00 2.97
C ALA A 338 6.55 7.35 4.25
N LEU A 339 7.20 7.37 5.42
CA LEU A 339 6.62 7.74 6.72
C LEU A 339 6.88 9.22 7.10
N VAL A 340 7.96 9.83 6.59
CA VAL A 340 8.47 11.19 6.89
C VAL A 340 7.69 12.31 6.19
N LYS A 341 6.64 12.01 5.42
CA LYS A 341 5.72 13.07 4.97
C LYS A 341 4.93 13.73 6.11
N GLN A 342 5.07 13.25 7.35
CA GLN A 342 4.60 13.95 8.53
C GLN A 342 5.66 14.00 9.65
N LYS A 343 6.28 15.18 9.80
CA LYS A 343 7.08 15.64 10.96
C LYS A 343 8.39 14.89 11.29
N SER A 344 9.45 15.34 10.63
CA SER A 344 10.77 15.70 11.20
C SER A 344 11.23 14.95 12.47
N GLU A 345 11.97 13.86 12.28
CA GLU A 345 12.81 13.24 13.32
C GLU A 345 14.10 14.05 13.55
N PRO A 346 14.54 14.25 14.81
CA PRO A 346 15.95 14.48 15.11
C PRO A 346 16.66 13.12 15.27
N ASN A 347 17.42 12.73 14.25
CA ASN A 347 18.23 11.51 14.25
C ASN A 347 19.23 11.50 15.44
N ARG A 348 19.09 10.52 16.37
CA ARG A 348 19.88 10.39 17.61
C ARG A 348 21.39 10.31 17.39
N PHE A 349 21.86 9.72 16.30
CA PHE A 349 23.30 9.67 15.99
C PHE A 349 23.90 11.05 15.76
N VAL A 350 23.11 11.93 15.17
CA VAL A 350 23.51 13.32 14.98
C VAL A 350 23.62 14.01 16.34
N SER A 351 22.74 13.69 17.29
CA SER A 351 22.81 14.20 18.66
C SER A 351 23.99 13.64 19.46
N THR A 352 24.31 12.34 19.35
CA THR A 352 25.44 11.69 20.02
C THR A 352 26.77 12.19 19.49
N ASN A 353 26.94 12.30 18.17
CA ASN A 353 28.17 12.83 17.56
C ASN A 353 28.39 14.30 17.91
N ARG A 354 27.32 15.11 17.96
CA ARG A 354 27.39 16.51 18.42
C ARG A 354 27.78 16.58 19.90
N ALA A 355 27.15 15.79 20.77
CA ALA A 355 27.47 15.75 22.19
C ALA A 355 28.94 15.33 22.42
N LYS A 356 29.39 14.26 21.74
CA LYS A 356 30.78 13.82 21.75
C LYS A 356 31.74 14.94 21.33
N LYS A 357 31.43 15.67 20.26
CA LYS A 357 32.28 16.79 19.78
C LYS A 357 32.39 17.90 20.84
N VAL A 358 31.29 18.28 21.48
CA VAL A 358 31.30 19.28 22.57
C VAL A 358 32.17 18.81 23.73
N VAL A 359 32.08 17.53 24.12
CA VAL A 359 32.92 16.97 25.18
C VAL A 359 34.40 16.96 24.78
N GLN A 360 34.73 16.65 23.52
CA GLN A 360 36.11 16.72 23.03
C GLN A 360 36.68 18.15 23.08
N GLU A 361 35.87 19.16 22.71
CA GLU A 361 36.25 20.57 22.77
C GLU A 361 36.48 21.05 24.23
N GLN A 362 35.68 20.57 25.18
CA GLN A 362 35.87 20.89 26.61
C GLN A 362 37.11 20.21 27.18
N LEU A 363 37.39 18.96 26.79
CA LEU A 363 38.59 18.25 27.21
C LEU A 363 39.86 18.93 26.72
N THR A 364 39.89 19.45 25.49
CA THR A 364 41.06 20.18 24.97
C THR A 364 41.25 21.54 25.64
N GLN A 365 40.17 22.20 26.07
CA GLN A 365 40.23 23.46 26.82
C GLN A 365 40.72 23.30 28.26
N ASN A 366 40.45 22.16 28.90
CA ASN A 366 40.85 21.89 30.29
C ASN A 366 42.27 21.33 30.46
N VAL A 367 42.92 20.94 29.36
CA VAL A 367 44.30 20.38 29.35
C VAL A 367 45.34 21.45 28.95
N GLY A 368 44.90 22.62 28.50
CA GLY A 368 45.75 23.80 28.27
C GLY A 368 45.73 24.76 29.44
#